data_AF-A0A9E3TYX3-F1
#
_entry.id   AF-A0A9E3TYX3-F1
#
_cell.length_a   1.000
_cell.length_b   1.000
_cell.length_c   1.000
_cell.angle_alpha   90.00
_cell.angle_beta   90.00
_cell.angle_gamma   90.00
#
_symmetry.space_group_name_H-M   'P 1'
#
loop_
_entity.id
_entity.type
_entity.pdbx_description
1 polymer ?
#
loop_
_entity_poly.entity_id
_entity_poly.type
_entity_poly.pdbx_seq_one_letter_code
_entity_poly.pdbx_strand_id
1 'polypeptide(L)'
;MNRYVNIIAAVCLLSVAQHARADPPAPDVEGFQRTVAPLLAKYCVDCHGPDVEEGGLALHNIDANLLAGNQFETWRIIDDQLRFGDMPPKDADQPSADERAAIASWIRQELHKTQQPGAASDGKLLLPQYGNYVDHQALFGERAPRVTPGPPRIWRLRPEIYDRRMPRLAEQVSGLANGLNVADGSEFKDYAAPYFLDEAAAAPLLGNARKIAERMISPQSKDQLFKGLIDDAAPPSAEAVSAAVDLAFRKAVGRGATDEERKRFAAFYDKAAKIGGRGPAAKAMLAAVLLQPEVLYREELGEGRPDEFGRVRLAQPEIAAALSYALSDEPLKEFVAPSEAN
;
A
#
# COMPACT_ATOMS: atom_id res chain seq x y z
N MET A 1 -43.03 -14.63 -29.39
CA MET A 1 -42.08 -15.14 -30.41
C MET A 1 -41.04 -14.05 -30.69
N ASN A 2 -40.09 -13.88 -29.76
CA ASN A 2 -38.73 -14.44 -29.81
C ASN A 2 -37.81 -13.82 -30.87
N ARG A 3 -37.28 -12.62 -30.59
CA ARG A 3 -35.99 -12.12 -31.13
C ARG A 3 -35.13 -11.32 -30.13
N TYR A 4 -35.51 -11.25 -28.85
CA TYR A 4 -34.85 -10.46 -27.81
C TYR A 4 -34.40 -11.33 -26.62
N VAL A 5 -33.40 -12.20 -26.77
CA VAL A 5 -32.80 -12.89 -25.60
C VAL A 5 -31.27 -13.12 -25.70
N ASN A 6 -30.63 -13.11 -26.88
CA ASN A 6 -29.26 -13.62 -27.00
C ASN A 6 -28.15 -12.58 -27.29
N ILE A 7 -28.15 -11.40 -26.66
CA ILE A 7 -26.98 -10.49 -26.68
C ILE A 7 -26.77 -9.83 -25.32
N ILE A 8 -26.64 -10.64 -24.25
CA ILE A 8 -26.19 -10.19 -22.92
C ILE A 8 -24.87 -10.90 -22.49
N ALA A 9 -24.31 -11.81 -23.28
CA ALA A 9 -23.20 -12.68 -22.83
C ALA A 9 -21.84 -12.49 -23.55
N ALA A 10 -21.59 -11.39 -24.26
CA ALA A 10 -20.37 -11.26 -25.09
C ALA A 10 -19.61 -9.92 -24.98
N VAL A 11 -19.69 -9.19 -23.84
CA VAL A 11 -18.86 -7.98 -23.60
C VAL A 11 -18.18 -8.02 -22.22
N CYS A 12 -18.01 -9.21 -21.62
CA CYS A 12 -17.27 -9.39 -20.36
C CYS A 12 -15.89 -10.05 -20.51
N LEU A 13 -15.40 -10.29 -21.72
CA LEU A 13 -14.12 -10.95 -21.95
C LEU A 13 -13.32 -10.16 -22.99
N LEU A 14 -12.45 -9.25 -22.54
CA LEU A 14 -11.19 -8.80 -23.19
C LEU A 14 -10.80 -7.42 -22.67
N SER A 15 -10.40 -7.36 -21.41
CA SER A 15 -9.39 -6.42 -20.87
C SER A 15 -9.11 -6.87 -19.44
N VAL A 16 -8.64 -8.12 -19.30
CA VAL A 16 -7.82 -8.44 -18.13
C VAL A 16 -6.54 -7.67 -18.39
N ALA A 17 -6.46 -6.48 -17.81
CA ALA A 17 -5.19 -5.79 -17.65
C ALA A 17 -4.22 -6.84 -17.09
N GLN A 18 -3.06 -6.96 -17.72
CA GLN A 18 -1.91 -7.64 -17.14
C GLN A 18 -1.51 -6.84 -15.90
N HIS A 19 -2.28 -6.96 -14.81
CA HIS A 19 -1.64 -7.11 -13.54
C HIS A 19 -0.70 -8.28 -13.76
N ALA A 20 0.59 -8.11 -13.46
CA ALA A 20 1.44 -9.26 -13.22
C ALA A 20 0.59 -10.21 -12.39
N ARG A 21 0.21 -11.37 -12.96
CA ARG A 21 -0.39 -12.42 -12.15
C ARG A 21 0.69 -12.63 -11.11
N ALA A 22 0.42 -12.24 -9.86
CA ALA A 22 1.27 -12.67 -8.78
C ALA A 22 1.35 -14.18 -8.96
N ASP A 23 2.55 -14.69 -9.18
CA ASP A 23 2.75 -16.12 -9.31
C ASP A 23 2.09 -16.79 -8.10
N PRO A 24 1.44 -17.95 -8.30
CA PRO A 24 0.86 -18.65 -7.17
C PRO A 24 1.94 -18.80 -6.09
N PRO A 25 1.61 -18.51 -4.81
CA PRO A 25 2.60 -18.47 -3.76
C PRO A 25 3.35 -19.80 -3.74
N ALA A 26 4.68 -19.74 -3.88
CA ALA A 26 5.55 -20.90 -3.85
C ALA A 26 6.23 -21.02 -2.48
N PRO A 27 6.49 -22.25 -2.01
CA PRO A 27 7.13 -22.46 -0.72
C PRO A 27 8.60 -22.02 -0.78
N ASP A 28 9.09 -21.31 0.24
CA ASP A 28 10.49 -20.85 0.33
C ASP A 28 11.39 -21.92 0.98
N VAL A 29 11.51 -23.07 0.32
CA VAL A 29 12.35 -24.18 0.80
C VAL A 29 13.84 -23.83 0.73
N GLU A 30 14.26 -22.99 -0.20
CA GLU A 30 15.66 -22.55 -0.28
C GLU A 30 16.03 -21.62 0.87
N GLY A 31 15.17 -20.65 1.20
CA GLY A 31 15.32 -19.80 2.37
C GLY A 31 15.33 -20.59 3.67
N PHE A 32 14.50 -21.64 3.77
CA PHE A 32 14.55 -22.59 4.89
C PHE A 32 15.94 -23.22 5.03
N GLN A 33 16.46 -23.84 3.98
CA GLN A 33 17.73 -24.56 4.04
C GLN A 33 18.91 -23.62 4.32
N ARG A 34 18.88 -22.40 3.79
CA ARG A 34 19.96 -21.43 3.96
C ARG A 34 19.98 -20.80 5.35
N THR A 35 18.81 -20.53 5.93
CA THR A 35 18.70 -19.67 7.11
C THR A 35 18.08 -20.37 8.32
N VAL A 36 16.97 -21.09 8.13
CA VAL A 36 16.19 -21.65 9.25
C VAL A 36 16.73 -23.00 9.71
N ALA A 37 17.02 -23.92 8.78
CA ALA A 37 17.49 -25.27 9.10
C ALA A 37 18.77 -25.29 9.97
N PRO A 38 19.80 -24.46 9.70
CA PRO A 38 20.99 -24.41 10.55
C PRO A 38 20.69 -23.90 11.97
N LEU A 39 19.73 -22.98 12.11
CA LEU A 39 19.34 -22.43 13.41
C LEU A 39 18.51 -23.44 14.21
N LEU A 40 17.57 -24.15 13.57
CA LEU A 40 16.85 -25.25 14.23
C LEU A 40 17.80 -26.36 14.68
N ALA A 41 18.78 -26.72 13.84
CA ALA A 41 19.79 -27.70 14.19
C ALA A 41 20.62 -27.29 15.41
N LYS A 42 20.94 -26.00 15.54
CA LYS A 42 21.74 -25.46 16.65
C LYS A 42 20.97 -25.29 17.96
N TYR A 43 19.70 -24.88 17.89
CA TYR A 43 18.95 -24.41 19.06
C TYR A 43 17.77 -25.30 19.47
N CYS A 44 17.33 -26.21 18.60
CA CYS A 44 16.09 -26.96 18.81
C CYS A 44 16.28 -28.48 18.75
N VAL A 45 17.19 -28.97 17.89
CA VAL A 45 17.35 -30.41 17.63
C VAL A 45 17.95 -31.18 18.82
N ASP A 46 18.65 -30.53 19.75
CA ASP A 46 19.15 -31.21 20.96
C ASP A 46 18.01 -31.79 21.82
N CYS A 47 16.85 -31.11 21.86
CA CYS A 47 15.65 -31.54 22.60
C CYS A 47 14.55 -32.13 21.71
N HIS A 48 14.54 -31.80 20.42
CA HIS A 48 13.54 -32.21 19.42
C HIS A 48 14.17 -32.98 18.24
N GLY A 49 15.19 -33.77 18.54
CA GLY A 49 16.00 -34.53 17.59
C GLY A 49 15.50 -35.95 17.36
N PRO A 50 16.32 -36.79 16.72
CA PRO A 50 16.01 -38.21 16.51
C PRO A 50 16.11 -39.04 17.79
N ASP A 51 16.92 -38.61 18.75
CA ASP A 51 17.19 -39.35 19.99
C ASP A 51 16.30 -38.89 21.17
N VAL A 52 15.84 -37.63 21.13
CA VAL A 52 15.02 -36.99 22.16
C VAL A 52 13.91 -36.19 21.48
N GLU A 53 12.65 -36.46 21.86
CA GLU A 53 11.45 -35.77 21.33
C GLU A 53 10.65 -35.16 22.49
N GLU A 54 11.20 -34.11 23.12
CA GLU A 54 10.49 -33.42 24.19
C GLU A 54 9.14 -32.89 23.69
N GLY A 55 8.09 -33.09 24.49
CA GLY A 55 6.72 -32.72 24.10
C GLY A 55 6.15 -33.51 22.91
N GLY A 56 6.81 -34.59 22.48
CA GLY A 56 6.38 -35.39 21.31
C GLY A 56 6.57 -34.67 19.97
N LEU A 57 7.52 -33.74 19.90
CA LEU A 57 7.84 -32.96 18.71
C LEU A 57 9.22 -33.34 18.17
N ALA A 58 9.28 -33.71 16.90
CA ALA A 58 10.51 -33.97 16.15
C ALA A 58 10.73 -32.88 15.08
N LEU A 59 11.87 -32.20 15.13
CA LEU A 59 12.22 -31.11 14.22
C LEU A 59 13.33 -31.46 13.23
N HIS A 60 14.04 -32.58 13.44
CA HIS A 60 15.15 -33.01 12.59
C HIS A 60 14.75 -33.36 11.15
N ASN A 61 13.47 -33.65 10.91
CA ASN A 61 12.91 -34.00 9.60
C ASN A 61 11.63 -33.21 9.27
N ILE A 62 11.45 -32.04 9.88
CA ILE A 62 10.26 -31.22 9.67
C ILE A 62 10.13 -30.80 8.19
N ASP A 63 8.92 -30.89 7.65
CA ASP A 63 8.65 -30.53 6.26
C ASP A 63 8.57 -29.00 6.14
N ALA A 64 9.50 -28.44 5.36
CA ALA A 64 9.58 -27.01 5.09
C ALA A 64 8.53 -26.52 4.08
N ASN A 65 7.79 -27.40 3.42
CA ASN A 65 6.73 -27.04 2.49
C ASN A 65 5.38 -26.92 3.21
N LEU A 66 5.07 -25.75 3.76
CA LEU A 66 3.82 -25.51 4.49
C LEU A 66 2.58 -25.44 3.57
N LEU A 67 2.77 -25.28 2.27
CA LEU A 67 1.69 -25.15 1.29
C LEU A 67 1.10 -26.50 0.87
N ALA A 68 1.93 -27.53 0.76
CA ALA A 68 1.52 -28.88 0.39
C ALA A 68 1.70 -29.91 1.51
N GLY A 69 2.48 -29.56 2.54
CA GLY A 69 2.74 -30.39 3.70
C GLY A 69 1.56 -30.44 4.67
N ASN A 70 1.62 -31.38 5.61
CA ASN A 70 0.59 -31.61 6.62
C ASN A 70 0.96 -31.04 8.01
N GLN A 71 2.07 -30.30 8.12
CA GLN A 71 2.63 -29.83 9.39
C GLN A 71 2.29 -28.37 9.72
N PHE A 72 1.19 -27.84 9.16
CA PHE A 72 0.75 -26.46 9.40
C PHE A 72 0.63 -26.13 10.89
N GLU A 73 -0.09 -26.95 11.66
CA GLU A 73 -0.28 -26.73 13.10
C GLU A 73 1.04 -26.82 13.88
N THR A 74 1.93 -27.73 13.49
CA THR A 74 3.27 -27.84 14.09
C THR A 74 4.04 -26.53 13.92
N TRP A 75 4.09 -26.00 12.70
CA TRP A 75 4.76 -24.71 12.43
C TRP A 75 4.09 -23.54 13.15
N ARG A 76 2.76 -23.53 13.25
CA ARG A 76 2.03 -22.51 14.01
C ARG A 76 2.41 -22.54 15.50
N ILE A 77 2.52 -23.72 16.10
CA ILE A 77 2.97 -23.88 17.48
C ILE A 77 4.41 -23.39 17.64
N ILE A 78 5.30 -23.72 16.71
CA ILE A 78 6.70 -23.25 16.74
C ILE A 78 6.76 -21.72 16.68
N ASP A 79 6.00 -21.05 15.80
CA ASP A 79 5.92 -19.58 15.78
C ASP A 79 5.42 -19.03 17.12
N ASP A 80 4.38 -19.63 17.72
CA ASP A 80 3.86 -19.20 19.01
C ASP A 80 4.94 -19.30 20.11
N GLN A 81 5.65 -20.42 20.20
CA GLN A 81 6.72 -20.65 21.18
C GLN A 81 7.89 -19.67 21.00
N LEU A 82 8.31 -19.42 19.75
CA LEU A 82 9.37 -18.47 19.44
C LEU A 82 8.95 -17.04 19.75
N ARG A 83 7.69 -16.70 19.45
CA ARG A 83 7.11 -15.35 19.67
C ARG A 83 7.04 -15.00 21.15
N PHE A 84 6.66 -15.95 22.00
CA PHE A 84 6.62 -15.73 23.46
C PHE A 84 7.98 -15.91 24.14
N GLY A 85 8.99 -16.40 23.40
CA GLY A 85 10.32 -16.65 23.96
C GLY A 85 10.34 -17.83 24.93
N ASP A 86 9.35 -18.72 24.84
CA ASP A 86 9.24 -19.91 25.68
C ASP A 86 10.22 -21.00 25.22
N MET A 87 10.56 -21.02 23.92
CA MET A 87 11.55 -21.92 23.34
C MET A 87 12.69 -21.17 22.64
N PRO A 88 13.95 -21.65 22.72
CA PRO A 88 14.42 -22.75 23.59
C PRO A 88 14.24 -22.42 25.09
N PRO A 89 14.21 -23.40 26.01
CA PRO A 89 14.05 -23.14 27.44
C PRO A 89 15.25 -22.37 28.01
N LYS A 90 15.06 -21.68 29.15
CA LYS A 90 16.05 -20.73 29.70
C LYS A 90 17.42 -21.33 30.03
N ASP A 91 17.48 -22.63 30.25
CA ASP A 91 18.67 -23.42 30.54
C ASP A 91 19.37 -23.98 29.29
N ALA A 92 18.77 -23.82 28.11
CA ALA A 92 19.36 -24.16 26.82
C ALA A 92 19.98 -22.94 26.12
N ASP A 93 20.80 -23.21 25.10
CA ASP A 93 21.39 -22.18 24.25
C ASP A 93 20.30 -21.36 23.55
N GLN A 94 20.40 -20.03 23.67
CA GLN A 94 19.41 -19.10 23.13
C GLN A 94 19.87 -18.53 21.78
N PRO A 95 18.98 -18.45 20.77
CA PRO A 95 19.25 -17.64 19.59
C PRO A 95 19.34 -16.16 19.96
N SER A 96 20.20 -15.43 19.26
CA SER A 96 20.17 -13.96 19.29
C SER A 96 18.83 -13.41 18.80
N ALA A 97 18.54 -12.15 19.09
CA ALA A 97 17.30 -11.51 18.64
C ALA A 97 17.14 -11.56 17.11
N ASP A 98 18.23 -11.35 16.36
CA ASP A 98 18.24 -11.40 14.90
C ASP A 98 18.00 -12.82 14.37
N GLU A 99 18.62 -13.84 14.98
CA GLU A 99 18.42 -15.25 14.61
C GLU A 99 16.98 -15.70 14.89
N ARG A 100 16.44 -15.36 16.08
CA ARG A 100 15.05 -15.66 16.43
C ARG A 100 14.07 -14.99 15.48
N ALA A 101 14.30 -13.72 15.15
CA ALA A 101 13.48 -12.98 14.20
C ALA A 101 13.55 -13.58 12.80
N ALA A 102 14.72 -14.07 12.35
CA ALA A 102 14.86 -14.73 11.06
C ALA A 102 14.04 -16.03 10.98
N ILE A 103 14.06 -16.86 12.03
CA ILE A 103 13.25 -18.09 12.10
C ILE A 103 11.76 -17.73 12.06
N ALA A 104 11.32 -16.86 12.97
CA ALA A 104 9.90 -16.51 13.11
C ALA A 104 9.35 -15.84 11.84
N SER A 105 10.13 -14.95 11.20
CA SER A 105 9.75 -14.28 9.96
C SER A 105 9.53 -15.26 8.81
N TRP A 106 10.44 -16.23 8.63
CA TRP A 106 10.26 -17.27 7.61
C TRP A 106 9.00 -18.11 7.89
N ILE A 107 8.81 -18.57 9.13
CA ILE A 107 7.63 -19.38 9.50
C ILE A 107 6.33 -18.60 9.21
N ARG A 108 6.23 -17.33 9.64
CA ARG A 108 5.02 -16.54 9.42
C ARG A 108 4.75 -16.24 7.95
N GLN A 109 5.79 -15.98 7.16
CA GLN A 109 5.64 -15.80 5.71
C GLN A 109 5.10 -17.06 5.04
N GLU A 110 5.64 -18.23 5.38
CA GLU A 110 5.16 -19.51 4.84
C GLU A 110 3.75 -19.85 5.32
N LEU A 111 3.44 -19.66 6.61
CA LEU A 111 2.08 -19.83 7.15
C LEU A 111 1.09 -18.90 6.44
N HIS A 112 1.45 -17.64 6.20
CA HIS A 112 0.59 -16.68 5.52
C HIS A 112 0.27 -17.09 4.07
N LYS A 113 1.23 -17.68 3.35
CA LYS A 113 1.01 -18.19 1.98
C LYS A 113 -0.09 -19.25 1.91
N THR A 114 -0.32 -20.01 2.99
CA THR A 114 -1.36 -21.05 3.04
C THR A 114 -2.79 -20.51 3.09
N GLN A 115 -2.97 -19.25 3.50
CA GLN A 115 -4.27 -18.61 3.77
C GLN A 115 -5.15 -19.36 4.79
N GLN A 116 -4.59 -20.27 5.59
CA GLN A 116 -5.34 -20.97 6.62
C GLN A 116 -5.62 -20.07 7.84
N PRO A 117 -6.77 -20.26 8.53
CA PRO A 117 -7.06 -19.55 9.77
C PRO A 117 -5.96 -19.77 10.82
N GLY A 118 -5.67 -18.74 11.62
CA GLY A 118 -4.64 -18.82 12.67
C GLY A 118 -3.22 -18.52 12.20
N ALA A 119 -2.95 -18.45 10.90
CA ALA A 119 -1.71 -17.88 10.38
C ALA A 119 -1.67 -16.37 10.69
N ALA A 120 -0.83 -15.97 11.66
CA ALA A 120 -0.58 -14.56 11.92
C ALA A 120 0.23 -13.98 10.75
N SER A 121 -0.29 -12.95 10.09
CA SER A 121 0.53 -12.15 9.18
C SER A 121 1.33 -11.14 9.99
N ASP A 122 2.58 -10.91 9.59
CA ASP A 122 3.38 -9.80 10.15
C ASP A 122 2.61 -8.48 10.08
N GLY A 123 1.79 -8.29 9.04
CA GLY A 123 0.94 -7.11 8.88
C GLY A 123 -0.02 -6.85 10.04
N LYS A 124 -0.52 -7.88 10.73
CA LYS A 124 -1.35 -7.69 11.93
C LYS A 124 -0.53 -7.16 13.10
N LEU A 125 0.69 -7.66 13.28
CA LEU A 125 1.61 -7.22 14.34
C LEU A 125 2.03 -5.76 14.20
N LEU A 126 1.92 -5.17 13.00
CA LEU A 126 2.17 -3.76 12.75
C LEU A 126 1.05 -2.82 13.22
N LEU A 127 -0.13 -3.35 13.59
CA LEU A 127 -1.25 -2.52 14.03
C LEU A 127 -1.10 -2.17 15.53
N PRO A 128 -1.48 -0.95 15.96
CA PRO A 128 -1.27 -0.48 17.33
C PRO A 128 -1.82 -1.41 18.43
N GLN A 129 -2.93 -2.09 18.17
CA GLN A 129 -3.55 -3.02 19.13
C GLN A 129 -2.71 -4.28 19.40
N TYR A 130 -1.70 -4.56 18.57
CA TYR A 130 -0.74 -5.65 18.77
C TYR A 130 0.59 -5.16 19.37
N GLY A 131 0.66 -3.90 19.84
CA GLY A 131 1.87 -3.36 20.48
C GLY A 131 2.38 -4.20 21.66
N ASN A 132 1.50 -4.92 22.35
CA ASN A 132 1.86 -5.84 23.45
C ASN A 132 2.66 -7.07 23.00
N TYR A 133 2.72 -7.35 21.69
CA TYR A 133 3.53 -8.44 21.13
C TYR A 133 4.94 -7.97 20.74
N VAL A 134 5.24 -6.68 20.88
CA VAL A 134 6.59 -6.16 20.63
C VAL A 134 7.45 -6.44 21.86
N ASP A 135 8.61 -7.06 21.65
CA ASP A 135 9.54 -7.36 22.73
C ASP A 135 10.00 -6.08 23.46
N HIS A 136 9.79 -6.03 24.77
CA HIS A 136 10.12 -4.85 25.58
C HIS A 136 11.63 -4.62 25.69
N GLN A 137 12.46 -5.67 25.67
CA GLN A 137 13.92 -5.50 25.68
C GLN A 137 14.41 -4.88 24.36
N ALA A 138 13.80 -5.23 23.23
CA ALA A 138 14.08 -4.62 21.94
C ALA A 138 13.70 -3.12 21.89
N LEU A 139 12.67 -2.70 22.62
CA LEU A 139 12.23 -1.30 22.67
C LEU A 139 12.99 -0.44 23.69
N PHE A 140 13.27 -0.99 24.87
CA PHE A 140 13.74 -0.24 26.04
C PHE A 140 15.12 -0.66 26.54
N GLY A 141 15.71 -1.71 25.97
CA GLY A 141 17.05 -2.19 26.32
C GLY A 141 18.15 -1.35 25.69
N GLU A 142 19.37 -1.90 25.67
CA GLU A 142 20.49 -1.26 25.00
C GLU A 142 20.20 -1.10 23.51
N ARG A 143 20.35 0.13 23.02
CA ARG A 143 20.12 0.43 21.62
C ARG A 143 21.13 -0.34 20.78
N ALA A 144 20.63 -1.18 19.88
CA ALA A 144 21.47 -1.88 18.93
C ALA A 144 22.37 -0.86 18.20
N PRO A 145 23.66 -1.18 17.96
CA PRO A 145 24.59 -0.27 17.31
C PRO A 145 24.21 0.01 15.84
N ARG A 146 23.29 -0.79 15.28
CA ARG A 146 22.83 -0.71 13.90
C ARG A 146 21.36 -0.32 13.82
N VAL A 147 21.04 0.57 12.88
CA VAL A 147 19.67 0.88 12.49
C VAL A 147 19.26 -0.06 11.37
N THR A 148 18.34 -0.98 11.65
CA THR A 148 17.65 -1.74 10.60
C THR A 148 16.71 -0.76 9.88
N PRO A 149 16.81 -0.58 8.55
CA PRO A 149 15.85 0.24 7.84
C PRO A 149 14.45 -0.30 8.04
N GLY A 150 13.50 0.60 8.30
CA GLY A 150 12.10 0.23 8.22
C GLY A 150 11.74 -0.21 6.79
N PRO A 151 10.68 -1.01 6.62
CA PRO A 151 10.21 -1.37 5.30
C PRO A 151 9.77 -0.12 4.51
N PRO A 152 9.65 -0.19 3.18
CA PRO A 152 8.97 0.81 2.36
C PRO A 152 7.61 1.20 2.97
N ARG A 153 7.28 2.49 2.95
CA ARG A 153 6.07 2.99 3.63
C ARG A 153 5.17 3.75 2.69
N ILE A 154 3.88 3.61 2.93
CA ILE A 154 2.83 4.41 2.31
C ILE A 154 2.09 5.09 3.45
N TRP A 155 2.15 6.43 3.49
CA TRP A 155 1.56 7.24 4.53
C TRP A 155 0.29 7.88 4.04
N ARG A 156 -0.84 7.66 4.72
CA ARG A 156 -2.04 8.44 4.44
C ARG A 156 -1.80 9.91 4.77
N LEU A 157 -2.28 10.82 3.94
CA LEU A 157 -2.21 12.25 4.20
C LEU A 157 -2.92 12.57 5.52
N ARG A 158 -2.34 13.52 6.27
CA ARG A 158 -3.00 14.06 7.46
C ARG A 158 -4.27 14.81 7.06
N PRO A 159 -5.32 14.82 7.89
CA PRO A 159 -6.54 15.56 7.61
C PRO A 159 -6.29 17.04 7.29
N GLU A 160 -5.39 17.70 8.00
CA GLU A 160 -5.07 19.12 7.81
C GLU A 160 -4.45 19.40 6.43
N ILE A 161 -3.61 18.48 5.94
CA ILE A 161 -3.04 18.56 4.59
C ILE A 161 -4.16 18.45 3.55
N TYR A 162 -5.08 17.49 3.73
CA TYR A 162 -6.21 17.30 2.83
C TYR A 162 -7.08 18.57 2.75
N ASP A 163 -7.43 19.14 3.90
CA ASP A 163 -8.28 20.32 3.99
C ASP A 163 -7.65 21.58 3.38
N ARG A 164 -6.32 21.72 3.45
CA ARG A 164 -5.62 22.83 2.77
C ARG A 164 -5.47 22.60 1.27
N ARG A 165 -5.17 21.36 0.87
CA ARG A 165 -4.80 21.01 -0.51
C ARG A 165 -6.00 20.93 -1.44
N MET A 166 -7.02 20.16 -1.06
CA MET A 166 -8.10 19.76 -1.97
C MET A 166 -8.94 20.93 -2.49
N PRO A 167 -9.34 21.93 -1.66
CA PRO A 167 -10.05 23.10 -2.14
C PRO A 167 -9.29 23.85 -3.25
N ARG A 168 -7.95 23.88 -3.18
CA ARG A 168 -7.12 24.70 -4.08
C ARG A 168 -6.92 24.09 -5.46
N LEU A 169 -7.24 22.81 -5.64
CA LEU A 169 -7.15 22.13 -6.93
C LEU A 169 -8.05 22.77 -8.00
N ALA A 170 -9.16 23.40 -7.57
CA ALA A 170 -10.13 24.04 -8.46
C ALA A 170 -10.64 25.38 -7.88
N GLU A 171 -9.72 26.33 -7.68
CA GLU A 171 -10.02 27.71 -7.26
C GLU A 171 -10.86 27.84 -5.97
N GLN A 172 -10.44 27.15 -4.89
CA GLN A 172 -11.06 27.19 -3.55
C GLN A 172 -12.49 26.64 -3.49
N VAL A 173 -12.64 25.35 -3.78
CA VAL A 173 -13.90 24.62 -3.61
C VAL A 173 -14.29 24.56 -2.13
N SER A 174 -15.50 25.02 -1.80
CA SER A 174 -16.06 24.94 -0.44
C SER A 174 -16.92 23.68 -0.23
N GLY A 175 -17.21 23.36 1.03
CA GLY A 175 -18.12 22.27 1.38
C GLY A 175 -17.59 20.87 1.04
N LEU A 176 -16.27 20.69 1.11
CA LEU A 176 -15.63 19.37 1.04
C LEU A 176 -15.67 18.72 2.42
N ALA A 177 -16.06 17.45 2.47
CA ALA A 177 -16.10 16.69 3.72
C ALA A 177 -14.83 15.86 3.86
N ASN A 178 -14.10 16.00 4.97
CA ASN A 178 -12.83 15.30 5.13
C ASN A 178 -13.05 13.86 5.63
N GLY A 179 -12.95 12.90 4.70
CA GLY A 179 -13.06 11.47 5.00
C GLY A 179 -11.83 10.89 5.70
N LEU A 180 -10.77 11.67 5.95
CA LEU A 180 -9.55 11.19 6.61
C LEU A 180 -9.53 11.45 8.13
N ASN A 181 -10.52 12.18 8.64
CA ASN A 181 -10.64 12.49 10.06
C ASN A 181 -10.74 11.21 10.91
N VAL A 182 -10.12 11.23 12.09
CA VAL A 182 -10.35 10.21 13.12
C VAL A 182 -11.77 10.41 13.64
N ALA A 183 -12.55 9.33 13.78
CA ALA A 183 -13.87 9.42 14.39
C ALA A 183 -13.72 9.92 15.84
N ASP A 184 -14.19 11.14 16.10
CA ASP A 184 -14.03 11.81 17.38
C ASP A 184 -15.02 11.28 18.42
N GLY A 185 -14.47 10.73 19.51
CA GLY A 185 -15.05 10.83 20.84
C GLY A 185 -14.21 11.81 21.67
N SER A 186 -14.83 12.61 22.53
CA SER A 186 -14.14 13.66 23.33
C SER A 186 -13.15 13.13 24.36
N GLU A 187 -13.08 11.82 24.58
CA GLU A 187 -12.37 11.19 25.69
C GLU A 187 -11.33 10.17 25.22
N PHE A 188 -11.69 9.28 24.28
CA PHE A 188 -10.82 8.24 23.76
C PHE A 188 -10.75 8.33 22.23
N LYS A 189 -9.52 8.47 21.73
CA LYS A 189 -9.23 8.48 20.28
C LYS A 189 -8.89 7.06 19.83
N ASP A 190 -9.67 6.53 18.90
CA ASP A 190 -9.35 5.27 18.24
C ASP A 190 -8.38 5.54 17.08
N TYR A 191 -7.09 5.38 17.36
CA TYR A 191 -6.03 5.47 16.35
C TYR A 191 -5.83 4.16 15.56
N ALA A 192 -6.58 3.09 15.84
CA ALA A 192 -6.58 1.87 15.03
C ALA A 192 -7.60 1.93 13.88
N ALA A 193 -8.78 2.52 14.11
CA ALA A 193 -9.77 2.83 13.07
C ALA A 193 -9.21 3.55 11.81
N PRO A 194 -8.26 4.50 11.89
CA PRO A 194 -7.70 5.17 10.71
C PRO A 194 -6.82 4.30 9.82
N TYR A 195 -6.48 3.05 10.19
CA TYR A 195 -5.65 2.19 9.31
C TYR A 195 -6.41 1.71 8.07
N PHE A 196 -7.75 1.76 8.09
CA PHE A 196 -8.58 1.37 6.96
C PHE A 196 -9.44 2.55 6.47
N LEU A 197 -9.68 2.61 5.16
CA LEU A 197 -10.72 3.48 4.58
C LEU A 197 -11.97 2.63 4.38
N ASP A 198 -12.93 2.78 5.27
CA ASP A 198 -14.25 2.17 5.12
C ASP A 198 -15.15 2.99 4.18
N GLU A 199 -16.39 2.56 4.00
CA GLU A 199 -17.36 3.27 3.16
C GLU A 199 -17.66 4.68 3.69
N ALA A 200 -17.72 4.85 5.01
CA ALA A 200 -17.99 6.13 5.66
C ALA A 200 -16.89 7.17 5.39
N ALA A 201 -15.63 6.72 5.28
CA ALA A 201 -14.50 7.53 4.86
C ALA A 201 -14.42 7.71 3.33
N ALA A 202 -14.67 6.66 2.55
CA ALA A 202 -14.51 6.67 1.09
C ALA A 202 -15.59 7.47 0.36
N ALA A 203 -16.84 7.43 0.82
CA ALA A 203 -17.95 8.13 0.16
C ALA A 203 -17.78 9.67 0.14
N PRO A 204 -17.38 10.34 1.23
CA PRO A 204 -17.00 11.75 1.23
C PRO A 204 -15.87 12.08 0.23
N LEU A 205 -14.84 11.24 0.16
CA LEU A 205 -13.70 11.45 -0.74
C LEU A 205 -14.12 11.38 -2.22
N LEU A 206 -14.98 10.42 -2.57
CA LEU A 206 -15.58 10.33 -3.90
C LEU A 206 -16.48 11.54 -4.21
N GLY A 207 -17.27 11.99 -3.22
CA GLY A 207 -18.08 13.21 -3.33
C GLY A 207 -17.23 14.44 -3.60
N ASN A 208 -16.11 14.59 -2.90
CA ASN A 208 -15.17 15.69 -3.07
C ASN A 208 -14.51 15.65 -4.46
N ALA A 209 -14.02 14.47 -4.89
CA ALA A 209 -13.43 14.30 -6.21
C ALA A 209 -14.39 14.77 -7.33
N ARG A 210 -15.68 14.42 -7.21
CA ARG A 210 -16.72 14.87 -8.16
C ARG A 210 -16.96 16.38 -8.12
N LYS A 211 -17.05 16.97 -6.91
CA LYS A 211 -17.23 18.43 -6.74
C LYS A 211 -16.06 19.22 -7.31
N ILE A 212 -14.83 18.79 -7.03
CA ILE A 212 -13.61 19.40 -7.55
C ILE A 212 -13.56 19.28 -9.07
N ALA A 213 -13.77 18.07 -9.61
CA ALA A 213 -13.78 17.84 -11.05
C ALA A 213 -14.83 18.71 -11.79
N GLU A 214 -16.01 18.88 -11.20
CA GLU A 214 -17.05 19.77 -11.74
C GLU A 214 -16.61 21.23 -11.74
N ARG A 215 -15.94 21.68 -10.67
CA ARG A 215 -15.39 23.02 -10.60
C ARG A 215 -14.29 23.26 -11.63
N MET A 216 -13.41 22.27 -11.87
CA MET A 216 -12.31 22.33 -12.84
C MET A 216 -12.78 22.51 -14.30
N ILE A 217 -14.00 22.08 -14.64
CA ILE A 217 -14.58 22.26 -15.98
C ILE A 217 -15.60 23.39 -16.03
N SER A 218 -15.85 24.09 -14.91
CA SER A 218 -16.85 25.15 -14.86
C SER A 218 -16.46 26.36 -15.70
N PRO A 219 -17.42 27.20 -16.14
CA PRO A 219 -17.12 28.43 -16.87
C PRO A 219 -16.18 29.39 -16.11
N GLN A 220 -16.19 29.33 -14.77
CA GLN A 220 -15.34 30.15 -13.90
C GLN A 220 -13.92 29.56 -13.71
N SER A 221 -13.65 28.36 -14.22
CA SER A 221 -12.32 27.77 -14.14
C SER A 221 -11.31 28.55 -14.98
N LYS A 222 -10.11 28.70 -14.43
CA LYS A 222 -8.96 29.31 -15.10
C LYS A 222 -8.24 28.32 -16.02
N ASP A 223 -8.49 27.02 -15.88
CA ASP A 223 -7.82 25.97 -16.65
C ASP A 223 -8.43 25.85 -18.06
N GLN A 224 -7.76 26.44 -19.05
CA GLN A 224 -8.24 26.42 -20.44
C GLN A 224 -8.25 25.01 -21.04
N LEU A 225 -7.29 24.16 -20.64
CA LEU A 225 -7.23 22.77 -21.12
C LEU A 225 -8.47 21.97 -20.70
N PHE A 226 -8.98 22.15 -19.48
CA PHE A 226 -10.18 21.45 -19.02
C PHE A 226 -11.45 21.98 -19.67
N LYS A 227 -11.55 23.30 -19.90
CA LYS A 227 -12.66 23.89 -20.65
C LYS A 227 -12.70 23.42 -22.10
N GLY A 228 -11.54 23.28 -22.74
CA GLY A 228 -11.43 22.72 -24.09
C GLY A 228 -11.96 21.29 -24.20
N LEU A 229 -11.97 20.50 -23.12
CA LEU A 229 -12.55 19.16 -23.13
C LEU A 229 -14.07 19.15 -23.27
N ILE A 230 -14.74 20.24 -22.91
CA ILE A 230 -16.20 20.32 -22.89
C ILE A 230 -16.76 21.30 -23.93
N ASP A 231 -15.88 21.92 -24.73
CA ASP A 231 -16.27 22.89 -25.75
C ASP A 231 -17.25 22.26 -26.73
N ASP A 232 -18.39 22.90 -26.94
CA ASP A 232 -19.44 22.37 -27.81
C ASP A 232 -19.11 22.51 -29.31
N ALA A 233 -18.25 23.46 -29.68
CA ALA A 233 -17.99 23.82 -31.08
C ALA A 233 -17.25 22.74 -31.87
N ALA A 234 -16.28 22.06 -31.25
CA ALA A 234 -15.51 20.99 -31.90
C ALA A 234 -15.00 19.96 -30.87
N PRO A 235 -14.91 18.66 -31.24
CA PRO A 235 -14.28 17.67 -30.37
C PRO A 235 -12.81 18.04 -30.10
N PRO A 236 -12.30 17.84 -28.86
CA PRO A 236 -10.89 18.08 -28.58
C PRO A 236 -10.01 17.11 -29.36
N SER A 237 -8.81 17.56 -29.75
CA SER A 237 -7.82 16.67 -30.37
C SER A 237 -7.25 15.69 -29.33
N ALA A 238 -6.66 14.58 -29.79
CA ALA A 238 -6.02 13.60 -28.92
C ALA A 238 -4.88 14.22 -28.08
N GLU A 239 -4.16 15.18 -28.66
CA GLU A 239 -3.12 15.95 -27.99
C GLU A 239 -3.70 16.85 -26.91
N ALA A 240 -4.85 17.50 -27.17
CA ALA A 240 -5.53 18.34 -26.18
C ALA A 240 -6.03 17.50 -24.99
N VAL A 241 -6.58 16.30 -25.24
CA VAL A 241 -6.98 15.37 -24.19
C VAL A 241 -5.76 14.92 -23.38
N SER A 242 -4.65 14.56 -24.03
CA SER A 242 -3.42 14.15 -23.36
C SER A 242 -2.81 15.27 -22.50
N ALA A 243 -2.82 16.51 -23.02
CA ALA A 243 -2.35 17.68 -22.28
C ALA A 243 -3.24 17.98 -21.06
N ALA A 244 -4.56 17.78 -21.18
CA ALA A 244 -5.47 17.92 -20.05
C ALA A 244 -5.22 16.83 -19.00
N VAL A 245 -4.99 15.57 -19.41
CA VAL A 245 -4.60 14.50 -18.47
C VAL A 245 -3.33 14.86 -17.72
N ASP A 246 -2.30 15.36 -18.41
CA ASP A 246 -1.08 15.84 -17.75
C ASP A 246 -1.33 16.93 -16.73
N LEU A 247 -2.14 17.93 -17.09
CA LEU A 247 -2.47 19.01 -16.17
C LEU A 247 -3.21 18.46 -14.95
N ALA A 248 -4.12 17.50 -15.13
CA ALA A 248 -4.83 16.85 -14.04
C ALA A 248 -3.87 16.14 -13.08
N PHE A 249 -2.91 15.37 -13.60
CA PHE A 249 -1.88 14.70 -12.80
C PHE A 249 -0.97 15.70 -12.07
N ARG A 250 -0.50 16.75 -12.74
CA ARG A 250 0.34 17.77 -12.08
C ARG A 250 -0.39 18.46 -10.94
N LYS A 251 -1.68 18.74 -11.10
CA LYS A 251 -2.50 19.38 -10.04
C LYS A 251 -2.82 18.38 -8.91
N ALA A 252 -3.32 17.20 -9.25
CA ALA A 252 -3.87 16.24 -8.27
C ALA A 252 -2.83 15.33 -7.63
N VAL A 253 -1.77 14.95 -8.36
CA VAL A 253 -0.72 14.03 -7.89
C VAL A 253 0.58 14.80 -7.58
N GLY A 254 0.86 15.89 -8.31
CA GLY A 254 2.09 16.67 -8.14
C GLY A 254 3.24 16.22 -9.05
N ARG A 255 2.93 15.45 -10.10
CA ARG A 255 3.87 15.05 -11.17
C ARG A 255 3.13 14.97 -12.51
N GLY A 256 3.87 14.87 -13.61
CA GLY A 256 3.27 14.53 -14.91
C GLY A 256 2.69 13.11 -14.94
N ALA A 257 1.75 12.87 -15.85
CA ALA A 257 1.28 11.51 -16.10
C ALA A 257 2.38 10.72 -16.83
N THR A 258 2.57 9.46 -16.47
CA THR A 258 3.37 8.52 -17.26
C THR A 258 2.70 8.27 -18.62
N ASP A 259 3.43 7.70 -19.58
CA ASP A 259 2.86 7.39 -20.89
C ASP A 259 1.69 6.39 -20.80
N GLU A 260 1.75 5.46 -19.85
CA GLU A 260 0.68 4.50 -19.61
C GLU A 260 -0.56 5.17 -19.01
N GLU A 261 -0.37 5.99 -17.97
CA GLU A 261 -1.45 6.77 -17.35
C GLU A 261 -2.11 7.70 -18.37
N ARG A 262 -1.30 8.44 -19.15
CA ARG A 262 -1.78 9.32 -20.21
C ARG A 262 -2.68 8.60 -21.18
N LYS A 263 -2.20 7.47 -21.73
CA LYS A 263 -2.99 6.64 -22.67
C LYS A 263 -4.26 6.12 -22.02
N ARG A 264 -4.18 5.61 -20.79
CA ARG A 264 -5.31 5.05 -20.04
C ARG A 264 -6.40 6.09 -19.80
N PHE A 265 -6.04 7.27 -19.29
CA PHE A 265 -7.02 8.32 -18.94
C PHE A 265 -7.56 9.04 -20.19
N ALA A 266 -6.76 9.21 -21.24
CA ALA A 266 -7.25 9.71 -22.53
C ALA A 266 -8.26 8.75 -23.16
N ALA A 267 -7.95 7.45 -23.21
CA ALA A 267 -8.88 6.43 -23.70
C ALA A 267 -10.16 6.34 -22.85
N PHE A 268 -10.04 6.53 -21.53
CA PHE A 268 -11.19 6.60 -20.63
C PHE A 268 -12.09 7.79 -20.94
N TYR A 269 -11.53 8.98 -21.16
CA TYR A 269 -12.27 10.16 -21.60
C TYR A 269 -13.00 9.90 -22.92
N ASP A 270 -12.31 9.40 -23.95
CA ASP A 270 -12.90 9.16 -25.27
C ASP A 270 -14.06 8.17 -25.21
N LYS A 271 -13.91 7.11 -24.43
CA LYS A 271 -14.97 6.11 -24.23
C LYS A 271 -16.16 6.70 -23.49
N ALA A 272 -15.92 7.46 -22.42
CA ALA A 272 -16.98 8.13 -21.67
C ALA A 272 -17.71 9.18 -22.53
N ALA A 273 -16.99 9.92 -23.38
CA ALA A 273 -17.55 10.95 -24.23
C ALA A 273 -18.51 10.37 -25.28
N LYS A 274 -18.18 9.20 -25.84
CA LYS A 274 -19.05 8.47 -26.77
C LYS A 274 -20.36 8.00 -26.14
N ILE A 275 -20.38 7.77 -24.83
CA ILE A 275 -21.54 7.23 -24.12
C ILE A 275 -22.40 8.35 -23.54
N GLY A 276 -21.78 9.28 -22.81
CA GLY A 276 -22.47 10.28 -21.99
C GLY A 276 -22.20 11.73 -22.37
N GLY A 277 -21.48 11.97 -23.48
CA GLY A 277 -21.08 13.31 -23.90
C GLY A 277 -19.83 13.83 -23.16
N ARG A 278 -19.30 14.94 -23.67
CA ARG A 278 -18.00 15.50 -23.29
C ARG A 278 -17.93 16.02 -21.84
N GLY A 279 -18.97 16.71 -21.38
CA GLY A 279 -19.04 17.24 -20.01
C GLY A 279 -18.92 16.14 -18.94
N PRO A 280 -19.82 15.13 -18.96
CA PRO A 280 -19.72 13.99 -18.05
C PRO A 280 -18.41 13.22 -18.19
N ALA A 281 -17.86 13.08 -19.41
CA ALA A 281 -16.59 12.42 -19.65
C ALA A 281 -15.40 13.17 -19.00
N ALA A 282 -15.34 14.50 -19.15
CA ALA A 282 -14.30 15.33 -18.52
C ALA A 282 -14.40 15.24 -16.99
N LYS A 283 -15.61 15.36 -16.42
CA LYS A 283 -15.83 15.22 -14.98
C LYS A 283 -15.42 13.84 -14.47
N ALA A 284 -15.78 12.77 -15.18
CA ALA A 284 -15.42 11.41 -14.81
C ALA A 284 -13.91 11.18 -14.86
N MET A 285 -13.24 11.64 -15.92
CA MET A 285 -11.78 11.52 -16.07
C MET A 285 -11.04 12.26 -14.94
N LEU A 286 -11.41 13.52 -14.67
CA LEU A 286 -10.79 14.31 -13.61
C LEU A 286 -11.07 13.72 -12.22
N ALA A 287 -12.29 13.27 -11.95
CA ALA A 287 -12.62 12.60 -10.70
C ALA A 287 -11.82 11.29 -10.53
N ALA A 288 -11.60 10.53 -11.60
CA ALA A 288 -10.80 9.31 -11.54
C ALA A 288 -9.31 9.59 -11.25
N VAL A 289 -8.76 10.70 -11.78
CA VAL A 289 -7.41 11.16 -11.43
C VAL A 289 -7.34 11.59 -9.96
N LEU A 290 -8.35 12.31 -9.46
CA LEU A 290 -8.46 12.72 -8.04
C LEU A 290 -8.64 11.55 -7.07
N LEU A 291 -8.94 10.35 -7.58
CA LEU A 291 -9.09 9.11 -6.80
C LEU A 291 -7.88 8.18 -6.94
N GLN A 292 -6.79 8.62 -7.58
CA GLN A 292 -5.55 7.86 -7.53
C GLN A 292 -5.04 7.76 -6.08
N PRO A 293 -4.47 6.62 -5.66
CA PRO A 293 -3.90 6.46 -4.33
C PRO A 293 -2.93 7.59 -3.96
N GLU A 294 -2.08 8.03 -4.87
CA GLU A 294 -1.07 9.08 -4.67
C GLU A 294 -1.68 10.46 -4.34
N VAL A 295 -3.00 10.64 -4.55
CA VAL A 295 -3.71 11.85 -4.11
C VAL A 295 -3.91 11.86 -2.60
N LEU A 296 -4.08 10.69 -1.99
CA LEU A 296 -4.39 10.50 -0.56
C LEU A 296 -3.22 9.92 0.22
N TYR A 297 -2.20 9.41 -0.46
CA TYR A 297 -1.06 8.74 0.14
C TYR A 297 0.25 9.39 -0.32
N ARG A 298 1.21 9.47 0.61
CA ARG A 298 2.61 9.79 0.36
C ARG A 298 3.42 8.50 0.39
N GLU A 299 4.20 8.30 -0.65
CA GLU A 299 5.06 7.14 -0.80
C GLU A 299 6.47 7.43 -0.29
N GLU A 300 7.06 6.43 0.36
CA GLU A 300 8.45 6.35 0.79
C GLU A 300 8.98 4.96 0.42
N LEU A 301 8.96 4.67 -0.89
CA LEU A 301 9.37 3.39 -1.45
C LEU A 301 10.85 3.37 -1.78
N GLY A 302 11.41 4.52 -2.15
CA GLY A 302 12.78 4.67 -2.58
C GLY A 302 13.05 4.17 -3.99
N GLU A 303 14.19 4.61 -4.53
CA GLU A 303 14.67 4.23 -5.85
C GLU A 303 16.13 3.79 -5.80
N GLY A 304 16.48 2.85 -6.68
CA GLY A 304 17.85 2.35 -6.83
C GLY A 304 18.12 1.04 -6.10
N ARG A 305 19.40 0.69 -6.00
CA ARG A 305 19.84 -0.56 -5.35
C ARG A 305 19.98 -0.34 -3.85
N PRO A 306 19.54 -1.31 -3.01
CA PRO A 306 19.84 -1.28 -1.59
C PRO A 306 21.35 -1.23 -1.35
N ASP A 307 21.78 -0.49 -0.34
CA ASP A 307 23.16 -0.53 0.12
C ASP A 307 23.48 -1.85 0.88
N GLU A 308 24.70 -1.96 1.41
CA GLU A 308 25.15 -3.13 2.19
C GLU A 308 24.28 -3.40 3.45
N PHE A 309 23.46 -2.43 3.86
CA PHE A 309 22.55 -2.53 4.99
C PHE A 309 21.08 -2.67 4.56
N GLY A 310 20.81 -2.86 3.27
CA GLY A 310 19.46 -2.98 2.73
C GLY A 310 18.69 -1.66 2.65
N ARG A 311 19.35 -0.51 2.84
CA ARG A 311 18.71 0.80 2.79
C ARG A 311 18.59 1.26 1.34
N VAL A 312 17.41 1.73 0.96
CA VAL A 312 17.16 2.35 -0.35
C VAL A 312 17.02 3.86 -0.16
N ARG A 313 17.63 4.63 -1.05
CA ARG A 313 17.50 6.10 -1.01
C ARG A 313 16.11 6.48 -1.50
N LEU A 314 15.43 7.37 -0.77
CA LEU A 314 14.17 7.94 -1.24
C LEU A 314 14.36 8.63 -2.61
N ALA A 315 13.38 8.47 -3.48
CA ALA A 315 13.37 9.17 -4.76
C ALA A 315 13.30 10.69 -4.54
N GLN A 316 13.79 11.49 -5.49
CA GLN A 316 13.77 12.95 -5.33
C GLN A 316 12.38 13.52 -4.98
N PRO A 317 11.27 13.09 -5.64
CA PRO A 317 9.93 13.56 -5.28
C PRO A 317 9.49 13.13 -3.88
N GLU A 318 9.87 11.93 -3.43
CA GLU A 318 9.57 11.43 -2.09
C GLU A 318 10.30 12.24 -1.02
N ILE A 319 11.58 12.57 -1.24
CA ILE A 319 12.35 13.46 -0.35
C ILE A 319 11.68 14.84 -0.27
N ALA A 320 11.30 15.41 -1.42
CA ALA A 320 10.67 16.72 -1.47
C ALA A 320 9.32 16.74 -0.72
N ALA A 321 8.51 15.70 -0.90
CA ALA A 321 7.25 15.53 -0.19
C ALA A 321 7.45 15.33 1.31
N ALA A 322 8.41 14.48 1.71
CA ALA A 322 8.72 14.21 3.11
C ALA A 322 9.17 15.48 3.85
N LEU A 323 10.09 16.26 3.27
CA LEU A 323 10.56 17.53 3.84
C LEU A 323 9.45 18.58 3.88
N SER A 324 8.67 18.72 2.80
CA SER A 324 7.55 19.67 2.76
C SER A 324 6.55 19.39 3.87
N TYR A 325 6.13 18.13 4.04
CA TYR A 325 5.10 17.76 5.00
C TYR A 325 5.60 17.60 6.44
N ALA A 326 6.93 17.63 6.65
CA ALA A 326 7.54 17.76 7.97
C ALA A 326 7.54 19.22 8.46
N LEU A 327 7.58 20.19 7.55
CA LEU A 327 7.70 21.62 7.87
C LEU A 327 6.40 22.40 7.68
N SER A 328 5.48 21.89 6.87
CA SER A 328 4.24 22.56 6.48
C SER A 328 3.13 21.55 6.21
N ASP A 329 1.88 22.00 6.16
CA ASP A 329 0.75 21.20 5.66
C ASP A 329 0.53 21.40 4.14
N GLU A 330 1.51 21.99 3.46
CA GLU A 330 1.48 22.28 2.04
C GLU A 330 2.82 21.95 1.38
N PRO A 331 2.82 21.48 0.12
CA PRO A 331 4.06 21.30 -0.64
C PRO A 331 4.85 22.62 -0.73
N LEU A 332 6.09 22.61 -0.26
CA LEU A 332 6.95 23.80 -0.28
C LEU A 332 7.69 23.85 -1.61
N LYS A 333 7.54 24.97 -2.32
CA LYS A 333 8.09 25.14 -3.69
C LYS A 333 9.61 24.96 -3.75
N GLU A 334 10.30 25.34 -2.69
CA GLU A 334 11.76 25.19 -2.54
C GLU A 334 12.23 23.72 -2.61
N PHE A 335 11.36 22.76 -2.25
CA PHE A 335 11.65 21.33 -2.35
C PHE A 335 11.06 20.71 -3.61
N VAL A 336 9.88 21.14 -4.03
CA VAL A 336 9.18 20.54 -5.19
C VAL A 336 9.81 20.93 -6.53
N ALA A 337 10.12 22.21 -6.74
CA ALA A 337 10.63 22.67 -8.04
C ALA A 337 11.96 21.99 -8.46
N PRO A 338 12.93 21.77 -7.56
CA PRO A 338 14.15 21.02 -7.90
C PRO A 338 13.89 19.54 -8.22
N SER A 339 12.85 18.92 -7.63
CA SER A 339 12.52 17.51 -7.84
C SER A 339 11.88 17.21 -9.20
N GLU A 340 11.31 18.22 -9.86
CA GLU A 340 10.68 18.10 -11.19
C GLU A 340 11.66 18.36 -12.35
N ALA A 341 12.89 18.82 -12.06
CA ALA A 341 13.86 19.28 -13.05
C ALA A 341 14.86 18.21 -13.51
N ASN A 342 14.79 16.98 -12.97
CA ASN A 342 15.64 15.83 -13.30
C ASN A 342 14.79 14.64 -13.78
#